data_AF-A0AAE3ECW5-F1
#
_entry.id   AF-A0AAE3ECW5-F1
#
_cell.length_a   1.000
_cell.length_b   1.000
_cell.length_c   1.000
_cell.angle_alpha   90.00
_cell.angle_beta   90.00
_cell.angle_gamma   90.00
#
_symmetry.space_group_name_H-M   'P 1'
#
loop_
_entity.id
_entity.type
_entity.pdbx_description
1 polymer ?
#
loop_
_entity_poly.entity_id
_entity_poly.type
_entity_poly.pdbx_seq_one_letter_code
_entity_poly.pdbx_strand_id
1 'polypeptide(L)'
;MLPGSINQYWEYDGYGRNYEIRTLLGEKQVLKTTLYHEVPGTNYVSTRVISWKNETGASGTRQFDYAYDSSGNIIMMRIGGKSTMYQYNGLQQLTREDNQAAGKTWEYTYDAGGNILTKTEYAYTIGTPGTAQKTITYKYGDSQWRDLLTEYNGKTVTSDAIGNIKNDGIWNYTWEHGRQLASQTKSGTRIAYSYDANGSKKSHYHPDVNDRYRKTPHGASMHDHYYYPD
;
A
#
# COMPACT_ATOMS: atom_id res chain seq x y z
N MET A 1 -22.50 21.11 -23.60
CA MET A 1 -21.73 21.81 -22.54
C MET A 1 -20.31 21.31 -22.61
N LEU A 2 -19.32 22.20 -22.72
CA LEU A 2 -17.91 21.83 -22.58
C LEU A 2 -17.69 21.28 -21.16
N PRO A 3 -16.89 20.23 -20.95
CA PRO A 3 -16.49 19.86 -19.59
C PRO A 3 -15.78 21.08 -18.98
N GLY A 4 -16.28 21.55 -17.83
CA GLY A 4 -15.69 22.69 -17.14
C GLY A 4 -14.21 22.45 -16.85
N SER A 5 -13.40 23.52 -16.81
CA SER A 5 -12.01 23.42 -16.39
C SER A 5 -11.92 22.94 -14.94
N ILE A 6 -10.89 22.15 -14.63
CA ILE A 6 -10.56 21.76 -13.26
C ILE A 6 -9.51 22.73 -12.74
N ASN A 7 -9.81 23.41 -11.64
CA ASN A 7 -8.88 24.33 -10.98
C ASN A 7 -8.64 23.90 -9.53
N GLN A 8 -7.43 24.12 -9.03
CA GLN A 8 -7.04 23.84 -7.65
C GLN A 8 -6.47 25.09 -6.98
N TYR A 9 -6.81 25.27 -5.71
CA TYR A 9 -6.35 26.38 -4.88
C TYR A 9 -5.81 25.82 -3.56
N TRP A 10 -4.72 26.43 -3.06
CA TRP A 10 -4.03 26.03 -1.84
C TRP A 10 -3.95 27.21 -0.88
N GLU A 11 -4.32 26.98 0.37
CA GLU A 11 -4.15 27.94 1.46
C GLU A 11 -3.05 27.46 2.41
N TYR A 12 -2.31 28.40 2.98
CA TYR A 12 -1.18 28.12 3.88
C TYR A 12 -1.36 28.85 5.20
N ASP A 13 -0.93 28.23 6.31
CA ASP A 13 -0.95 28.87 7.61
C ASP A 13 0.21 29.87 7.77
N GLY A 14 0.26 30.56 8.93
CA GLY A 14 1.33 31.52 9.22
C GLY A 14 2.75 30.94 9.28
N TYR A 15 2.89 29.61 9.20
CA TYR A 15 4.15 28.90 9.17
C TYR A 15 4.46 28.31 7.78
N GLY A 16 3.65 28.63 6.76
CA GLY A 16 3.84 28.14 5.39
C GLY A 16 3.42 26.69 5.17
N ARG A 17 2.64 26.09 6.08
CA ARG A 17 2.11 24.73 5.92
C ARG A 17 0.76 24.80 5.21
N ASN A 18 0.55 23.99 4.18
CA ASN A 18 -0.74 23.96 3.48
C ASN A 18 -1.81 23.42 4.42
N TYR A 19 -2.90 24.15 4.69
CA TYR A 19 -3.98 23.67 5.56
C TYR A 19 -5.30 23.46 4.82
N GLU A 20 -5.43 23.96 3.59
CA GLU A 20 -6.63 23.77 2.78
C GLU A 20 -6.29 23.59 1.30
N ILE A 21 -6.99 22.67 0.64
CA ILE A 21 -6.98 22.50 -0.81
C ILE A 21 -8.41 22.50 -1.31
N ARG A 22 -8.74 23.37 -2.27
CA ARG A 22 -10.07 23.41 -2.92
C ARG A 22 -9.93 23.03 -4.39
N THR A 23 -10.69 22.02 -4.81
CA THR A 23 -10.80 21.61 -6.22
C THR A 23 -12.16 22.03 -6.75
N LEU A 24 -12.17 22.77 -7.85
CA LEU A 24 -13.38 23.26 -8.51
C LEU A 24 -13.50 22.66 -9.92
N LEU A 25 -14.72 22.31 -10.31
CA LEU A 25 -15.10 22.01 -11.70
C LEU A 25 -15.92 23.20 -12.22
N GLY A 26 -15.31 24.03 -13.06
CA GLY A 26 -15.80 25.39 -13.31
C GLY A 26 -15.73 26.21 -12.01
N GLU A 27 -16.87 26.73 -11.57
CA GLU A 27 -16.99 27.48 -10.30
C GLU A 27 -17.48 26.59 -9.13
N LYS A 28 -17.90 25.36 -9.41
CA LYS A 28 -18.44 24.45 -8.38
C LYS A 28 -17.31 23.77 -7.63
N GLN A 29 -17.22 24.00 -6.31
CA GLN A 29 -16.34 23.20 -5.45
C GLN A 29 -16.80 21.73 -5.44
N VAL A 30 -15.93 20.85 -5.92
CA VAL A 30 -16.18 19.39 -5.98
C VAL A 30 -15.48 18.64 -4.85
N LEU A 31 -14.38 19.20 -4.32
CA LEU A 31 -13.63 18.67 -3.19
C LEU A 31 -13.01 19.81 -2.38
N LYS A 32 -13.12 19.73 -1.06
CA LYS A 32 -12.32 20.49 -0.10
C LYS A 32 -11.56 19.53 0.80
N THR A 33 -10.25 19.70 0.88
CA THR A 33 -9.38 19.00 1.81
C THR A 33 -8.89 19.98 2.86
N THR A 34 -9.11 19.67 4.13
CA THR A 34 -8.55 20.44 5.27
C THR A 34 -7.50 19.60 5.97
N LEU A 35 -6.31 20.15 6.19
CA LEU A 35 -5.19 19.50 6.89
C LEU A 35 -4.99 20.19 8.25
N TYR A 36 -5.09 19.41 9.33
CA TYR A 36 -4.80 19.85 10.69
C TYR A 36 -3.40 19.39 11.07
N HIS A 37 -2.52 20.35 11.34
CA HIS A 37 -1.15 20.07 11.71
C HIS A 37 -0.99 20.02 13.22
N GLU A 38 0.02 19.29 13.67
CA GLU A 38 0.50 19.36 15.05
C GLU A 38 0.77 20.82 15.44
N VAL A 39 0.33 21.19 16.64
CA VAL A 39 0.51 22.54 17.17
C VAL A 39 2.02 22.80 17.34
N PRO A 40 2.55 23.90 16.77
CA PRO A 40 3.94 24.28 16.97
C PRO A 40 4.27 24.42 18.45
N GLY A 41 5.45 23.93 18.84
CA GLY A 41 6.00 24.20 20.16
C GLY A 41 6.66 25.56 20.22
N THR A 42 7.18 25.93 21.40
CA THR A 42 7.87 27.21 21.61
C THR A 42 9.08 27.41 20.67
N ASN A 43 9.75 26.32 20.28
CA ASN A 43 10.99 26.36 19.51
C ASN A 43 10.95 25.53 18.22
N TYR A 44 9.78 25.05 17.79
CA TYR A 44 9.68 24.24 16.57
C TYR A 44 8.32 24.39 15.88
N VAL A 45 8.34 24.29 14.55
CA VAL A 45 7.16 24.07 13.72
C VAL A 45 7.23 22.64 13.21
N SER A 46 6.13 21.91 13.33
CA SER A 46 6.01 20.55 12.81
C SER A 46 5.19 20.55 11.52
N THR A 47 5.60 19.78 10.51
CA THR A 47 4.79 19.51 9.31
C THR A 47 3.92 18.27 9.46
N ARG A 48 3.87 17.64 10.65
CA ARG A 48 3.05 16.46 10.92
C ARG A 48 1.57 16.84 10.87
N VAL A 49 0.80 16.07 10.11
CA VAL A 49 -0.65 16.18 10.01
C VAL A 49 -1.28 15.24 11.05
N ILE A 50 -2.03 15.77 12.00
CA ILE A 50 -2.71 14.99 13.05
C ILE A 50 -4.15 14.65 12.69
N SER A 51 -4.73 15.38 11.73
CA SER A 51 -6.03 15.05 11.16
C SER A 51 -6.13 15.63 9.76
N TRP A 52 -6.88 14.97 8.89
CA TRP A 52 -7.34 15.62 7.67
C TRP A 52 -8.74 15.19 7.30
N LYS A 53 -9.42 16.12 6.61
CA LYS A 53 -10.84 16.03 6.30
C LYS A 53 -11.07 16.32 4.82
N ASN A 54 -11.72 15.40 4.14
CA ASN A 54 -12.22 15.56 2.78
C ASN A 54 -13.73 15.78 2.78
N GLU A 55 -14.17 16.85 2.15
CA GLU A 55 -15.56 17.24 1.98
C GLU A 55 -15.86 17.25 0.48
N THR A 56 -16.67 16.30 0.01
CA THR A 56 -17.12 16.29 -1.39
C THR A 56 -18.45 16.99 -1.51
N GLY A 57 -18.62 17.81 -2.56
CA GLY A 57 -19.83 18.61 -2.77
C GLY A 57 -21.12 17.81 -3.04
N ALA A 58 -21.08 16.47 -2.96
CA ALA A 58 -22.21 15.61 -3.24
C ALA A 58 -22.66 14.72 -2.08
N SER A 59 -21.81 14.16 -1.19
CA SER A 59 -22.32 13.12 -0.27
C SER A 59 -21.49 12.73 0.97
N GLY A 60 -20.43 13.43 1.38
CA GLY A 60 -19.82 13.03 2.66
C GLY A 60 -18.54 13.73 3.09
N THR A 61 -18.37 13.75 4.41
CA THR A 61 -17.12 14.07 5.07
C THR A 61 -16.36 12.76 5.33
N ARG A 62 -15.11 12.68 4.89
CA ARG A 62 -14.17 11.62 5.29
C ARG A 62 -13.06 12.25 6.11
N GLN A 63 -12.97 11.82 7.36
CA GLN A 63 -11.95 12.29 8.29
C GLN A 63 -11.01 11.14 8.63
N PHE A 64 -9.73 11.48 8.74
CA PHE A 64 -8.65 10.61 9.12
C PHE A 64 -7.90 11.30 10.25
N ASP A 65 -7.76 10.63 11.38
CA ASP A 65 -7.02 11.14 12.53
C ASP A 65 -5.78 10.28 12.77
N TYR A 66 -4.69 10.91 13.18
CA TYR A 66 -3.41 10.25 13.45
C TYR A 66 -2.89 10.66 14.83
N ALA A 67 -2.27 9.72 15.53
CA ALA A 67 -1.41 10.01 16.67
C ALA A 67 -0.02 9.43 16.42
N TYR A 68 0.99 10.09 16.98
CA TYR A 68 2.39 9.76 16.78
C TYR A 68 3.09 9.50 18.11
N ASP A 69 4.09 8.63 18.12
CA ASP A 69 5.06 8.59 19.21
C ASP A 69 6.12 9.71 19.08
N SER A 70 7.02 9.79 20.05
CA SER A 70 8.09 10.79 20.08
C SER A 70 9.08 10.66 18.92
N SER A 71 9.28 9.45 18.40
CA SER A 71 10.11 9.17 17.23
C SER A 71 9.39 9.48 15.90
N GLY A 72 8.09 9.75 15.94
CA GLY A 72 7.27 10.09 14.77
C GLY A 72 6.62 8.90 14.07
N ASN A 73 6.61 7.71 14.68
CA ASN A 73 5.81 6.61 14.14
C ASN A 73 4.33 6.86 14.42
N ILE A 74 3.45 6.44 13.51
CA ILE A 74 2.00 6.48 13.74
C ILE A 74 1.64 5.38 14.74
N ILE A 75 1.11 5.75 15.91
CA ILE A 75 0.64 4.79 16.93
C ILE A 75 -0.89 4.61 16.92
N MET A 76 -1.61 5.50 16.24
CA MET A 76 -3.04 5.39 16.03
C MET A 76 -3.44 6.00 14.71
N MET A 77 -4.36 5.35 14.02
CA MET A 77 -5.12 5.89 12.90
C MET A 77 -6.60 5.69 13.17
N ARG A 78 -7.43 6.69 12.87
CA ARG A 78 -8.90 6.55 12.91
C ARG A 78 -9.51 7.00 11.59
N ILE A 79 -10.33 6.13 11.00
CA ILE A 79 -11.05 6.39 9.74
C ILE A 79 -12.47 5.86 9.87
N GLY A 80 -13.47 6.68 9.55
CA GLY A 80 -14.87 6.25 9.58
C GLY A 80 -15.33 5.73 10.96
N GLY A 81 -14.78 6.28 12.04
CA GLY A 81 -15.07 5.87 13.42
C GLY A 81 -14.37 4.58 13.87
N LYS A 82 -13.59 3.91 13.01
CA LYS A 82 -12.80 2.73 13.35
C LYS A 82 -11.35 3.11 13.60
N SER A 83 -10.77 2.57 14.67
CA SER A 83 -9.38 2.80 15.03
C SER A 83 -8.48 1.62 14.65
N THR A 84 -7.26 1.93 14.25
CA THR A 84 -6.13 1.00 14.16
C THR A 84 -5.01 1.50 15.05
N MET A 85 -4.57 0.69 16.00
CA MET A 85 -3.46 1.01 16.90
C MET A 85 -2.20 0.28 16.46
N TYR A 86 -1.04 0.91 16.64
CA TYR A 86 0.26 0.35 16.27
C TYR A 86 1.23 0.43 17.44
N GLN A 87 2.07 -0.59 17.57
CA GLN A 87 3.14 -0.65 18.56
C GLN A 87 4.46 -1.01 17.87
N TYR A 88 5.55 -0.47 18.37
CA TYR A 88 6.88 -0.61 17.79
C TYR A 88 7.88 -1.08 18.85
N ASN A 89 8.90 -1.83 18.42
CA ASN A 89 10.06 -2.12 19.26
C ASN A 89 11.06 -0.95 19.26
N GLY A 90 12.13 -1.07 20.04
CA GLY A 90 13.20 -0.05 20.11
C GLY A 90 14.00 0.16 18.83
N LEU A 91 13.82 -0.68 17.80
CA LEU A 91 14.38 -0.51 16.46
C LEU A 91 13.37 0.11 15.48
N GLN A 92 12.25 0.64 15.97
CA GLN A 92 11.18 1.25 15.17
C GLN A 92 10.47 0.28 14.23
N GLN A 93 10.48 -1.02 14.54
CA GLN A 93 9.79 -2.04 13.77
C GLN A 93 8.42 -2.30 14.35
N LEU A 94 7.39 -2.37 13.49
CA LEU A 94 6.01 -2.62 13.88
C LEU A 94 5.90 -4.01 14.53
N THR A 95 5.64 -4.08 15.83
CA THR A 95 5.47 -5.36 16.53
C THR A 95 4.01 -5.76 16.68
N ARG A 96 3.08 -4.81 16.60
CA ARG A 96 1.66 -5.09 16.76
C ARG A 96 0.76 -4.10 16.05
N GLU A 97 -0.33 -4.61 15.47
CA GLU A 97 -1.42 -3.84 14.87
C GLU A 97 -2.77 -4.34 15.45
N ASP A 98 -3.55 -3.46 16.08
CA ASP A 98 -4.92 -3.76 16.51
C ASP A 98 -5.90 -3.04 15.59
N ASN A 99 -6.54 -3.78 14.65
CA ASN A 99 -7.33 -3.20 13.57
C ASN A 99 -8.82 -3.47 13.74
N GLN A 100 -9.56 -2.45 14.16
CA GLN A 100 -10.98 -2.57 14.46
C GLN A 100 -11.86 -2.78 13.21
N ALA A 101 -11.41 -2.32 12.04
CA ALA A 101 -12.14 -2.51 10.79
C ALA A 101 -12.03 -3.95 10.30
N ALA A 102 -10.85 -4.56 10.43
CA ALA A 102 -10.64 -5.97 10.14
C ALA A 102 -11.19 -6.91 11.22
N GLY A 103 -11.40 -6.41 12.44
CA GLY A 103 -11.78 -7.24 13.59
C GLY A 103 -10.65 -8.18 14.00
N LYS A 104 -9.40 -7.76 13.83
CA LYS A 104 -8.21 -8.58 14.07
C LYS A 104 -7.11 -7.81 14.81
N THR A 105 -6.26 -8.57 15.47
CA THR A 105 -4.96 -8.10 15.97
C THR A 105 -3.88 -8.92 15.29
N TRP A 106 -2.80 -8.27 14.86
CA TRP A 106 -1.60 -8.95 14.35
C TRP A 106 -0.39 -8.63 15.20
N GLU A 107 0.43 -9.64 15.47
CA GLU A 107 1.77 -9.48 16.04
C GLU A 107 2.83 -9.89 15.02
N TYR A 108 3.96 -9.20 15.08
CA TYR A 108 5.07 -9.34 14.14
C TYR A 108 6.37 -9.55 14.91
N THR A 109 7.21 -10.47 14.42
CA THR A 109 8.54 -10.70 14.99
C THR A 109 9.61 -10.52 13.92
N TYR A 110 10.82 -10.23 14.37
CA TYR A 110 11.95 -9.91 13.50
C TYR A 110 13.22 -10.59 13.99
N ASP A 111 14.15 -10.86 13.07
CA ASP A 111 15.52 -11.20 13.43
C ASP A 111 16.35 -9.94 13.75
N ALA A 112 17.61 -10.14 14.15
CA ALA A 112 18.52 -9.04 14.48
C ALA A 112 18.93 -8.19 13.26
N GLY A 113 18.77 -8.70 12.03
CA GLY A 113 18.98 -7.94 10.79
C GLY A 113 17.74 -7.12 10.38
N GLY A 114 16.62 -7.33 11.06
CA GLY A 114 15.35 -6.68 10.81
C GLY A 114 14.48 -7.35 9.75
N ASN A 115 14.81 -8.57 9.37
CA ASN A 115 13.93 -9.39 8.55
C ASN A 115 12.73 -9.85 9.38
N ILE A 116 11.51 -9.76 8.82
CA ILE A 116 10.30 -10.29 9.46
C ILE A 116 10.41 -11.81 9.57
N LEU A 117 10.12 -12.40 10.73
CA LEU A 117 10.12 -13.85 10.95
C LEU A 117 8.70 -14.42 10.99
N THR A 118 7.79 -13.70 11.64
CA THR A 118 6.38 -14.13 11.73
C THR A 118 5.41 -12.97 11.59
N LYS A 119 4.22 -13.29 11.06
CA LYS A 119 3.00 -12.49 11.21
C LYS A 119 1.93 -13.40 11.80
N THR A 120 1.52 -13.15 13.03
CA THR A 120 0.50 -13.95 13.73
C THR A 120 -0.78 -13.16 13.86
N GLU A 121 -1.90 -13.74 13.43
CA GLU A 121 -3.25 -13.19 13.50
C GLU A 121 -4.01 -13.72 14.70
N TYR A 122 -4.75 -12.83 15.36
CA TYR A 122 -5.60 -13.08 16.50
C TYR A 122 -6.98 -12.43 16.31
N ALA A 123 -7.95 -12.84 17.13
CA ALA A 123 -9.16 -12.05 17.32
C ALA A 123 -8.81 -10.65 17.85
N TYR A 124 -9.57 -9.63 17.43
CA TYR A 124 -9.35 -8.25 17.87
C TYR A 124 -9.28 -8.11 19.39
N THR A 125 -8.23 -7.47 19.87
CA THR A 125 -8.08 -7.08 21.27
C THR A 125 -7.18 -5.84 21.39
N ILE A 126 -7.41 -5.02 22.41
CA ILE A 126 -6.48 -3.95 22.82
C ILE A 126 -5.59 -4.38 24.00
N GLY A 127 -5.86 -5.55 24.58
CA GLY A 127 -5.11 -6.15 25.68
C GLY A 127 -4.21 -7.28 25.20
N THR A 128 -3.91 -8.26 26.04
CA THR A 128 -3.11 -9.43 25.65
C THR A 128 -3.86 -10.28 24.61
N PRO A 129 -3.23 -10.67 23.49
CA PRO A 129 -3.84 -11.57 22.52
C PRO A 129 -4.12 -12.96 23.09
N GLY A 130 -5.22 -13.58 22.63
CA GLY A 130 -5.58 -14.95 22.99
C GLY A 130 -4.91 -15.99 22.09
N THR A 131 -5.66 -17.02 21.69
CA THR A 131 -5.16 -18.07 20.79
C THR A 131 -4.90 -17.51 19.38
N ALA A 132 -3.72 -17.83 18.83
CA ALA A 132 -3.38 -17.53 17.45
C ALA A 132 -4.35 -18.25 16.48
N GLN A 133 -4.90 -17.50 15.53
CA GLN A 133 -5.81 -18.03 14.51
C GLN A 133 -5.07 -18.43 13.24
N LYS A 134 -3.99 -17.71 12.92
CA LYS A 134 -3.13 -17.98 11.75
C LYS A 134 -1.74 -17.44 12.00
N THR A 135 -0.71 -18.17 11.59
CA THR A 135 0.67 -17.69 11.60
C THR A 135 1.26 -17.87 10.22
N ILE A 136 1.81 -16.78 9.69
CA ILE A 136 2.64 -16.78 8.49
C ILE A 136 4.10 -16.74 8.94
N THR A 137 4.92 -17.65 8.42
CA THR A 137 6.36 -17.72 8.69
C THR A 137 7.17 -17.25 7.50
N TYR A 138 8.32 -16.63 7.79
CA TYR A 138 9.29 -16.16 6.82
C TYR A 138 10.65 -16.72 7.20
N LYS A 139 11.42 -17.22 6.22
CA LYS A 139 12.78 -17.73 6.47
C LYS A 139 13.79 -17.18 5.48
N TYR A 140 15.01 -17.04 5.97
CA TYR A 140 16.16 -16.46 5.28
C TYR A 140 17.34 -17.41 5.45
N GLY A 141 17.36 -18.47 4.64
CA GLY A 141 18.34 -19.56 4.75
C GLY A 141 19.60 -19.36 3.91
N ASP A 142 19.70 -18.27 3.16
CA ASP A 142 20.86 -18.03 2.30
C ASP A 142 22.08 -17.56 3.11
N SER A 143 23.20 -18.25 2.92
CA SER A 143 24.43 -17.99 3.68
C SER A 143 25.15 -16.70 3.27
N GLN A 144 24.96 -16.26 2.03
CA GLN A 144 25.60 -15.07 1.50
C GLN A 144 24.70 -13.85 1.69
N TRP A 145 23.40 -14.02 1.46
CA TRP A 145 22.42 -12.94 1.44
C TRP A 145 21.44 -13.11 2.60
N ARG A 146 21.80 -12.51 3.73
CA ARG A 146 21.06 -12.67 5.00
C ARG A 146 19.63 -12.15 4.98
N ASP A 147 19.27 -11.34 3.98
CA ASP A 147 17.95 -10.75 3.76
C ASP A 147 17.19 -11.40 2.58
N LEU A 148 17.77 -12.43 1.94
CA LEU A 148 17.11 -13.16 0.87
C LEU A 148 16.04 -14.10 1.43
N LEU A 149 14.78 -13.82 1.12
CA LEU A 149 13.65 -14.67 1.49
C LEU A 149 13.74 -16.02 0.76
N THR A 150 13.84 -17.11 1.52
CA THR A 150 13.95 -18.48 0.99
C THR A 150 12.71 -19.34 1.27
N GLU A 151 11.84 -18.90 2.19
CA GLU A 151 10.56 -19.58 2.47
C GLU A 151 9.51 -18.57 2.91
N TYR A 152 8.29 -18.74 2.39
CA TYR A 152 7.12 -17.99 2.80
C TYR A 152 5.97 -18.96 3.12
N ASN A 153 5.52 -18.94 4.37
CA ASN A 153 4.41 -19.75 4.87
C ASN A 153 4.55 -21.25 4.55
N GLY A 154 5.73 -21.81 4.80
CA GLY A 154 6.05 -23.22 4.52
C GLY A 154 6.32 -23.54 3.04
N LYS A 155 6.31 -22.54 2.16
CA LYS A 155 6.62 -22.73 0.74
C LYS A 155 7.99 -22.17 0.41
N THR A 156 8.81 -22.97 -0.26
CA THR A 156 10.12 -22.53 -0.75
C THR A 156 9.96 -21.37 -1.72
N VAL A 157 10.75 -20.33 -1.49
CA VAL A 157 10.92 -19.20 -2.40
C VAL A 157 12.30 -19.32 -3.01
N THR A 158 12.40 -19.14 -4.32
CA THR A 158 13.69 -19.18 -5.03
C THR A 158 13.91 -17.91 -5.83
N SER A 159 15.17 -17.51 -5.96
CA SER A 159 15.56 -16.30 -6.68
C SER A 159 16.67 -16.58 -7.70
N ASP A 160 16.87 -15.66 -8.64
CA ASP A 160 18.03 -15.65 -9.52
C ASP A 160 19.27 -15.02 -8.84
N ALA A 161 20.39 -14.97 -9.56
CA ALA A 161 21.68 -14.48 -9.06
C ALA A 161 21.70 -12.98 -8.71
N ILE A 162 20.67 -12.22 -9.06
CA ILE A 162 20.54 -10.78 -8.73
C ILE A 162 19.34 -10.52 -7.79
N GLY A 163 18.75 -11.59 -7.24
CA GLY A 163 17.72 -11.53 -6.20
C GLY A 163 16.29 -11.43 -6.70
N ASN A 164 16.06 -11.54 -8.01
CA ASN A 164 14.68 -11.55 -8.47
C ASN A 164 14.04 -12.90 -8.14
N ILE A 165 12.86 -12.86 -7.51
CA ILE A 165 12.10 -14.08 -7.19
C ILE A 165 11.75 -14.79 -8.50
N LYS A 166 12.13 -16.06 -8.63
CA LYS A 166 11.76 -16.97 -9.74
C LYS A 166 10.56 -17.83 -9.41
N ASN A 167 10.36 -18.15 -8.13
CA ASN A 167 9.23 -18.96 -7.67
C ASN A 167 8.90 -18.60 -6.22
N ASP A 168 7.62 -18.42 -5.91
CA ASP A 168 7.12 -18.14 -4.54
C ASP A 168 6.40 -19.34 -3.89
N GLY A 169 6.52 -20.52 -4.52
CA GLY A 169 5.80 -21.75 -4.19
C GLY A 169 4.40 -21.86 -4.79
N ILE A 170 3.95 -20.87 -5.57
CA ILE A 170 2.65 -20.87 -6.27
C ILE A 170 2.86 -20.45 -7.73
N TRP A 171 3.47 -19.30 -7.92
CA TRP A 171 3.79 -18.66 -9.18
C TRP A 171 5.26 -18.85 -9.52
N ASN A 172 5.53 -18.95 -10.82
CA ASN A 172 6.85 -18.82 -11.39
C ASN A 172 6.95 -17.47 -12.08
N TYR A 173 8.14 -16.88 -12.07
CA TYR A 173 8.41 -15.55 -12.58
C TYR A 173 9.60 -15.60 -13.53
N THR A 174 9.50 -14.81 -14.59
CA THR A 174 10.55 -14.66 -15.61
C THR A 174 10.91 -13.19 -15.71
N TRP A 175 12.19 -12.91 -15.84
CA TRP A 175 12.73 -11.56 -15.82
C TRP A 175 13.55 -11.32 -17.08
N GLU A 176 13.45 -10.13 -17.62
CA GLU A 176 14.21 -9.60 -18.75
C GLU A 176 14.95 -8.35 -18.29
N HIS A 177 15.97 -7.93 -19.04
CA HIS A 177 16.69 -6.67 -18.82
C HIS A 177 17.10 -6.42 -17.35
N GLY A 178 17.51 -7.49 -16.64
CA GLY A 178 17.86 -7.44 -15.22
C GLY A 178 16.64 -7.55 -14.32
N ARG A 179 15.90 -6.47 -14.09
CA ARG A 179 14.81 -6.40 -13.10
C ARG A 179 13.41 -6.18 -13.70
N GLN A 180 13.25 -6.40 -15.01
CA GLN A 180 11.98 -6.21 -15.69
C GLN A 180 11.20 -7.53 -15.69
N LEU A 181 10.09 -7.61 -14.95
CA LEU A 181 9.27 -8.82 -14.88
C LEU A 181 8.58 -9.08 -16.23
N ALA A 182 8.99 -10.12 -16.95
CA ALA A 182 8.46 -10.45 -18.26
C ALA A 182 7.13 -11.22 -18.19
N SER A 183 7.04 -12.21 -17.29
CA SER A 183 5.79 -12.94 -17.06
C SER A 183 5.75 -13.64 -15.72
N GLN A 184 4.53 -13.93 -15.26
CA GLN A 184 4.26 -14.86 -14.17
C GLN A 184 3.30 -15.97 -14.59
N THR A 185 3.53 -17.18 -14.10
CA THR A 185 2.75 -18.38 -14.46
C THR A 185 2.41 -19.21 -13.23
N LYS A 186 1.20 -19.75 -13.19
CA LYS A 186 0.79 -20.83 -12.29
C LYS A 186 -0.12 -21.79 -13.06
N SER A 187 -0.56 -22.87 -12.43
CA SER A 187 -1.48 -23.83 -13.06
C SER A 187 -2.71 -23.11 -13.66
N GLY A 188 -2.92 -23.28 -14.97
CA GLY A 188 -4.04 -22.71 -15.71
C GLY A 188 -4.04 -21.18 -15.83
N THR A 189 -2.92 -20.50 -15.56
CA THR A 189 -2.85 -19.05 -15.71
C THR A 189 -1.46 -18.58 -16.07
N ARG A 190 -1.37 -17.81 -17.16
CA ARG A 190 -0.19 -17.00 -17.49
C ARG A 190 -0.56 -15.53 -17.57
N ILE A 191 0.30 -14.67 -17.06
CA ILE A 191 0.21 -13.22 -17.20
C ILE A 191 1.55 -12.73 -17.75
N ALA A 192 1.52 -12.09 -18.92
CA ALA A 192 2.71 -11.51 -19.55
C ALA A 192 2.65 -9.98 -19.50
N TYR A 193 3.83 -9.37 -19.44
CA TYR A 193 4.00 -7.92 -19.36
C TYR A 193 4.84 -7.42 -20.52
N SER A 194 4.48 -6.23 -21.00
CA SER A 194 5.29 -5.50 -21.97
C SER A 194 5.56 -4.10 -21.43
N TYR A 195 6.70 -3.55 -21.84
CA TYR A 195 7.20 -2.29 -21.35
C TYR A 195 7.52 -1.40 -22.54
N ASP A 196 7.36 -0.09 -22.37
CA ASP A 196 7.91 0.86 -23.32
C ASP A 196 9.42 1.04 -23.14
N ALA A 197 10.04 1.81 -24.03
CA ALA A 197 11.47 2.09 -24.00
C ALA A 197 11.92 2.82 -22.71
N ASN A 198 10.98 3.39 -21.95
CA ASN A 198 11.26 4.06 -20.68
C ASN A 198 11.08 3.10 -19.47
N GLY A 199 10.83 1.81 -19.72
CA GLY A 199 10.59 0.82 -18.66
C GLY A 199 9.24 0.94 -17.97
N SER A 200 8.32 1.76 -18.51
CA SER A 200 6.95 1.87 -17.98
C SER A 200 6.07 0.74 -18.54
N LYS A 201 5.27 0.14 -17.64
CA LYS A 201 4.42 -1.01 -17.96
C LYS A 201 3.31 -0.60 -18.92
N LYS A 202 3.27 -1.22 -20.10
CA LYS A 202 2.30 -0.91 -21.17
C LYS A 202 1.03 -1.76 -21.16
N SER A 203 1.08 -3.01 -20.69
CA SER A 203 -0.09 -3.90 -20.65
C SER A 203 0.12 -5.15 -19.78
N HIS A 204 -0.98 -5.83 -19.44
CA HIS A 204 -1.00 -7.21 -18.95
C HIS A 204 -1.82 -8.06 -19.94
N TYR A 205 -1.33 -9.25 -20.29
CA TYR A 205 -1.98 -10.15 -21.26
C TYR A 205 -2.25 -11.52 -20.61
N HIS A 206 -3.50 -11.99 -20.70
CA HIS A 206 -3.94 -13.34 -20.29
C HIS A 206 -4.09 -14.23 -21.55
N PRO A 207 -3.19 -15.20 -21.78
CA PRO A 207 -3.26 -16.06 -22.98
C PRO A 207 -4.36 -17.12 -22.92
N ASP A 208 -4.85 -17.49 -21.73
CA ASP A 208 -5.74 -18.67 -21.54
C ASP A 208 -7.24 -18.36 -21.63
N VAL A 209 -7.62 -17.09 -21.87
CA VAL A 209 -8.98 -16.79 -22.32
C VAL A 209 -9.00 -16.97 -23.83
N ASN A 210 -9.62 -18.05 -24.25
CA ASN A 210 -9.87 -18.43 -25.63
C ASN A 210 -10.68 -17.32 -26.32
N ASP A 211 -10.01 -16.29 -26.83
CA ASP A 211 -10.68 -15.28 -27.64
C ASP A 211 -9.87 -14.87 -28.87
N ARG A 212 -10.49 -15.20 -30.01
CA ARG A 212 -10.00 -14.97 -31.36
C ARG A 212 -10.19 -13.50 -31.71
N TYR A 213 -9.20 -12.63 -31.47
CA TYR A 213 -9.15 -11.37 -32.20
C TYR A 213 -7.74 -11.05 -32.70
N ARG A 214 -7.60 -11.17 -34.03
CA ARG A 214 -6.50 -10.65 -34.83
C ARG A 214 -6.25 -9.19 -34.47
N LYS A 215 -5.00 -8.87 -34.12
CA LYS A 215 -4.47 -7.50 -34.19
C LYS A 215 -4.51 -7.03 -35.64
N THR A 216 -5.16 -5.90 -35.90
CA THR A 216 -4.68 -4.94 -36.90
C THR A 216 -4.20 -3.68 -36.18
N PRO A 217 -3.17 -3.00 -36.70
CA PRO A 217 -2.52 -1.88 -36.03
C PRO A 217 -3.19 -0.58 -36.44
N HIS A 218 -3.74 0.18 -35.49
CA HIS A 218 -3.62 1.64 -35.42
C HIS A 218 -4.35 2.17 -34.18
N GLY A 219 -3.86 3.29 -33.68
CA GLY A 219 -4.09 3.78 -32.34
C GLY A 219 -5.56 4.07 -31.98
N ALA A 220 -5.88 3.78 -30.72
CA ALA A 220 -6.76 4.60 -29.89
C ALA A 220 -6.57 4.16 -28.44
N SER A 221 -6.40 5.15 -27.57
CA SER A 221 -6.48 5.04 -26.11
C SER A 221 -7.82 4.42 -25.68
N MET A 222 -7.82 3.50 -24.73
CA MET A 222 -9.02 3.24 -23.92
C MET A 222 -8.67 3.02 -22.45
N HIS A 223 -9.44 3.75 -21.64
CA HIS A 223 -9.70 3.56 -20.23
C HIS A 223 -10.11 2.13 -19.94
N ASP A 224 -9.62 1.56 -18.83
CA ASP A 224 -10.27 0.41 -18.19
C ASP A 224 -10.65 0.76 -16.74
N HIS A 225 -11.96 0.84 -16.52
CA HIS A 225 -12.58 0.72 -15.20
C HIS A 225 -12.64 -0.76 -14.83
N TYR A 226 -12.19 -1.11 -13.63
CA TYR A 226 -12.41 -2.45 -13.07
C TYR A 226 -13.54 -2.42 -12.04
N TYR A 227 -14.55 -3.26 -12.29
CA TYR A 227 -15.60 -3.64 -11.36
C TYR A 227 -15.19 -4.97 -10.71
N TYR A 228 -15.19 -5.04 -9.38
CA TYR A 228 -15.12 -6.30 -8.64
C TYR A 228 -16.55 -6.63 -8.17
N PRO A 229 -17.13 -7.78 -8.52
CA PRO A 229 -18.26 -8.32 -7.78
C PRO A 229 -17.77 -9.11 -6.56
N ASP A 230 -18.61 -9.11 -5.52
CA ASP A 230 -18.42 -9.65 -4.16
C ASP A 230 -17.98 -11.13 -4.09
#